data_AF-A0A9Q0YIS8-F1
#
_entry.id   AF-A0A9Q0YIS8-F1
#
_cell.length_a   1.000
_cell.length_b   1.000
_cell.length_c   1.000
_cell.angle_alpha   90.00
_cell.angle_beta   90.00
_cell.angle_gamma   90.00
#
_symmetry.space_group_name_H-M   'P 1'
#
loop_
_entity.id
_entity.type
_entity.pdbx_description
1 polymer ?
#
loop_
_entity_poly.entity_id
_entity_poly.type
_entity_poly.pdbx_seq_one_letter_code
_entity_poly.pdbx_strand_id
1 'polypeptide(L)'
;MPCMVVITYVVTTLVNLAKYTPTAPSVLECPDSVSRILDLKMIYRETNPVVFTKAAMLLIAVAQEKSLQKILLGTFKINDKLHSLLNLQERKLKLKTRQMIAKSKKQGMSMTRSQSMTPSKKKTGAELSALLGSWEIYKTRFRGPIEALKCLMGAFNIKC
;
A
#
# COMPACT_ATOMS: atom_id res chain seq x y z
N MET A 1 20.90 -15.18 4.64
CA MET A 1 19.76 -14.25 4.81
C MET A 1 19.90 -13.15 3.76
N PRO A 2 18.95 -12.94 2.84
CA PRO A 2 19.05 -11.82 1.90
C PRO A 2 19.12 -10.52 2.70
N CYS A 3 20.13 -9.69 2.44
CA CYS A 3 20.28 -8.43 3.14
C CYS A 3 19.13 -7.49 2.75
N MET A 4 18.57 -6.77 3.71
CA MET A 4 17.42 -5.87 3.51
C MET A 4 17.66 -4.85 2.37
N VAL A 5 18.93 -4.50 2.15
CA VAL A 5 19.40 -3.65 1.06
C VAL A 5 19.11 -4.28 -0.31
N VAL A 6 19.45 -5.56 -0.50
CA VAL A 6 19.20 -6.27 -1.76
C VAL A 6 17.71 -6.36 -2.06
N ILE A 7 16.89 -6.70 -1.06
CA ILE A 7 15.43 -6.78 -1.26
C ILE A 7 14.86 -5.41 -1.65
N THR A 8 15.30 -4.35 -0.96
CA THR A 8 14.85 -2.99 -1.27
C THR A 8 15.27 -2.57 -2.69
N TYR A 9 16.51 -2.89 -3.10
CA TYR A 9 17.01 -2.60 -4.43
C TYR A 9 16.22 -3.36 -5.50
N VAL A 10 16.06 -4.68 -5.35
CA VAL A 10 15.31 -5.52 -6.28
C VAL A 10 13.87 -5.02 -6.46
N VAL A 11 13.13 -4.80 -5.37
CA VAL A 11 11.74 -4.34 -5.47
C VAL A 11 11.67 -2.94 -6.07
N THR A 12 12.65 -2.06 -5.81
CA THR A 12 12.70 -0.73 -6.42
C THR A 12 12.97 -0.81 -7.94
N THR A 13 13.88 -1.69 -8.37
CA THR A 13 14.15 -1.93 -9.79
C THR A 13 12.93 -2.49 -10.50
N LEU A 14 12.23 -3.47 -9.89
CA LEU A 14 10.98 -4.01 -10.45
C LEU A 14 9.90 -2.94 -10.60
N VAL A 15 9.77 -2.02 -9.63
CA VAL A 15 8.85 -0.87 -9.75
C VAL A 15 9.21 0.00 -10.96
N ASN A 16 10.51 0.21 -11.22
CA ASN A 16 10.95 1.02 -12.35
C ASN A 16 10.70 0.30 -13.69
N LEU A 17 10.87 -1.02 -13.75
CA LEU A 17 10.51 -1.82 -14.94
C LEU A 17 9.00 -1.83 -15.18
N ALA A 18 8.20 -2.01 -14.12
CA ALA A 18 6.74 -2.03 -14.22
C ALA A 18 6.13 -0.69 -14.65
N LYS A 19 6.87 0.41 -14.47
CA LYS A 19 6.48 1.73 -14.98
C LYS A 19 6.59 1.81 -16.49
N TYR A 20 7.52 1.12 -17.12
CA TYR A 20 7.72 1.19 -18.55
C TYR A 20 6.92 0.09 -19.25
N THR A 21 5.90 0.48 -20.04
CA THR A 21 4.92 -0.45 -20.63
C THR A 21 5.55 -1.65 -21.34
N PRO A 22 6.62 -1.51 -22.16
CA PRO A 22 7.26 -2.64 -22.81
C PRO A 22 7.89 -3.68 -21.86
N THR A 23 8.27 -3.29 -20.65
CA THR A 23 8.90 -4.16 -19.65
C THR A 23 7.97 -4.59 -18.53
N ALA A 24 6.76 -4.03 -18.45
CA ALA A 24 5.80 -4.37 -17.40
C ALA A 24 5.37 -5.85 -17.40
N PRO A 25 5.13 -6.51 -18.55
CA PRO A 25 4.78 -7.93 -18.58
C PRO A 25 5.87 -8.83 -18.00
N SER A 26 7.15 -8.51 -18.24
CA SER A 26 8.29 -9.29 -17.72
C SER A 26 8.35 -9.33 -16.20
N VAL A 27 7.74 -8.37 -15.51
CA VAL A 27 7.70 -8.37 -14.04
C VAL A 27 6.76 -9.45 -13.48
N LEU A 28 5.78 -9.91 -14.28
CA LEU A 28 4.86 -10.99 -13.92
C LEU A 28 5.12 -12.29 -14.69
N GLU A 29 6.16 -12.35 -15.51
CA GLU A 29 6.46 -13.51 -16.36
C GLU A 29 6.75 -14.79 -15.55
N CYS A 30 7.38 -14.64 -14.38
CA CYS A 30 7.67 -15.78 -13.52
C CYS A 30 6.38 -16.30 -12.86
N PRO A 31 6.16 -17.64 -12.83
CA PRO A 31 5.10 -18.24 -12.02
C PRO A 31 5.18 -17.75 -10.56
N ASP A 32 4.03 -17.55 -9.93
CA ASP A 32 3.91 -17.06 -8.54
C ASP A 32 4.37 -15.63 -8.27
N SER A 33 4.81 -14.85 -9.29
CA SER A 33 5.26 -13.45 -9.12
C SER A 33 4.29 -12.63 -8.26
N VAL A 34 3.00 -12.71 -8.59
CA VAL A 34 1.93 -11.99 -7.86
C VAL A 34 1.86 -12.42 -6.40
N SER A 35 1.90 -13.73 -6.12
CA SER A 35 1.86 -14.23 -4.73
C SER A 35 3.08 -13.77 -3.96
N ARG A 36 4.28 -13.85 -4.55
CA ARG A 36 5.53 -13.45 -3.89
C ARG A 36 5.55 -11.96 -3.58
N ILE A 37 5.03 -11.10 -4.47
CA ILE A 37 4.91 -9.66 -4.20
C ILE A 37 3.93 -9.40 -3.05
N LEU A 38 2.81 -10.13 -2.98
CA LEU A 38 1.86 -10.05 -1.86
C LEU A 38 2.48 -10.54 -0.54
N ASP A 39 3.28 -11.61 -0.59
CA ASP A 39 3.97 -12.16 0.58
C ASP A 39 5.02 -11.19 1.10
N LEU A 40 5.77 -10.50 0.22
CA LEU A 40 6.66 -9.40 0.61
C LEU A 40 5.92 -8.32 1.40
N LYS A 41 4.73 -7.92 0.96
CA LYS A 41 3.89 -6.99 1.73
C LYS A 41 3.51 -7.58 3.08
N MET A 42 3.14 -8.85 3.15
CA MET A 42 2.72 -9.47 4.41
C MET A 42 3.88 -9.56 5.42
N ILE A 43 5.08 -9.95 4.96
CA ILE A 43 6.30 -10.12 5.76
C ILE A 43 6.83 -8.76 6.24
N TYR A 44 6.95 -7.79 5.33
CA TYR A 44 7.63 -6.52 5.62
C TYR A 44 6.73 -5.41 6.13
N ARG A 45 5.43 -5.65 6.30
CA ARG A 45 4.47 -4.65 6.82
C ARG A 45 4.90 -4.00 8.15
N GLU A 46 5.66 -4.72 8.97
CA GLU A 46 6.08 -4.25 10.31
C GLU A 46 7.57 -3.93 10.39
N THR A 47 8.40 -4.71 9.69
CA THR A 47 9.85 -4.66 9.82
C THR A 47 10.52 -3.76 8.78
N ASN A 48 9.89 -3.54 7.63
CA ASN A 48 10.43 -2.65 6.59
C ASN A 48 9.31 -1.97 5.79
N PRO A 49 8.87 -0.79 6.26
CA PRO A 49 7.86 0.01 5.58
C PRO A 49 8.24 0.39 4.15
N VAL A 50 9.54 0.50 3.83
CA VAL A 50 10.01 0.85 2.48
C VAL A 50 9.74 -0.29 1.51
N VAL A 51 10.12 -1.53 1.86
CA VAL A 51 9.85 -2.72 1.03
C VAL A 51 8.34 -2.92 0.87
N PHE A 52 7.58 -2.80 1.97
CA PHE A 52 6.11 -2.85 1.92
C PHE A 52 5.55 -1.85 0.90
N THR A 53 6.03 -0.61 0.97
CA THR A 53 5.56 0.48 0.15
C THR A 53 5.91 0.26 -1.33
N LYS A 54 7.15 -0.14 -1.61
CA LYS A 54 7.61 -0.42 -2.98
C LYS A 54 6.86 -1.62 -3.58
N ALA A 55 6.58 -2.65 -2.80
CA ALA A 55 5.77 -3.78 -3.26
C ALA A 55 4.32 -3.37 -3.56
N ALA A 56 3.74 -2.45 -2.79
CA ALA A 56 2.43 -1.87 -3.11
C ALA A 56 2.47 -1.03 -4.40
N MET A 57 3.49 -0.17 -4.56
CA MET A 57 3.71 0.60 -5.79
C MET A 57 3.87 -0.29 -7.00
N LEU A 58 4.56 -1.43 -6.85
CA LEU A 58 4.77 -2.39 -7.93
C LEU A 58 3.45 -2.94 -8.44
N LEU A 59 2.59 -3.43 -7.52
CA LEU A 59 1.27 -3.94 -7.90
C LEU A 59 0.40 -2.86 -8.54
N ILE A 60 0.44 -1.62 -8.04
CA ILE A 60 -0.26 -0.48 -8.65
C ILE A 60 0.28 -0.21 -10.05
N ALA A 61 1.61 -0.28 -10.26
CA ALA A 61 2.21 -0.02 -11.55
C ALA A 61 1.75 -1.01 -12.61
N VAL A 62 1.79 -2.29 -12.25
CA VAL A 62 1.33 -3.39 -13.10
C VAL A 62 -0.18 -3.30 -13.35
N ALA A 63 -0.97 -2.86 -12.38
CA ALA A 63 -2.43 -2.71 -12.50
C ALA A 63 -2.89 -1.71 -13.57
N GLN A 64 -2.01 -0.81 -14.02
CA GLN A 64 -2.37 0.18 -15.02
C GLN A 64 -2.60 -0.43 -16.40
N GLU A 65 -1.89 -1.51 -16.72
CA GLU A 65 -2.13 -2.25 -17.94
C GLU A 65 -3.32 -3.20 -17.72
N LYS A 66 -4.42 -3.00 -18.46
CA LYS A 66 -5.67 -3.75 -18.25
C LYS A 66 -5.52 -5.27 -18.40
N SER A 67 -4.63 -5.72 -19.28
CA SER A 67 -4.24 -7.13 -19.45
C SER A 67 -3.62 -7.69 -18.17
N LEU A 68 -2.62 -7.00 -17.61
CA LEU A 68 -1.93 -7.41 -16.39
C LEU A 68 -2.82 -7.25 -15.14
N GLN A 69 -3.70 -6.24 -15.13
CA GLN A 69 -4.73 -6.10 -14.09
C GLN A 69 -5.64 -7.33 -14.03
N LYS A 70 -6.05 -7.87 -15.18
CA LYS A 70 -6.82 -9.12 -15.23
C LYS A 70 -6.02 -10.31 -14.69
N ILE A 71 -4.72 -10.39 -14.98
CA ILE A 71 -3.84 -11.43 -14.41
C ILE A 71 -3.78 -11.32 -12.88
N LEU A 72 -3.63 -10.10 -12.37
CA LEU A 72 -3.61 -9.82 -10.93
C LEU A 72 -4.93 -10.22 -10.27
N LEU A 73 -6.06 -9.84 -10.86
CA LEU A 73 -7.40 -10.16 -10.36
C LEU A 73 -7.76 -11.64 -10.49
N GLY A 74 -7.26 -12.31 -11.53
CA GLY A 74 -7.39 -13.76 -11.72
C GLY A 74 -6.56 -14.58 -10.75
N THR A 75 -5.63 -13.95 -10.03
CA THR A 75 -4.85 -14.63 -8.99
C THR A 75 -5.73 -14.91 -7.78
N PHE A 76 -5.88 -16.19 -7.45
CA PHE A 76 -6.75 -16.68 -6.38
C PHE A 76 -6.50 -15.94 -5.04
N LYS A 77 -7.58 -15.48 -4.41
CA LYS A 77 -7.60 -14.82 -3.08
C LYS A 77 -6.91 -13.46 -2.98
N ILE A 78 -6.60 -12.76 -4.08
CA ILE A 78 -6.02 -11.41 -3.98
C ILE A 78 -6.94 -10.46 -3.20
N ASN A 79 -8.26 -10.56 -3.42
CA ASN A 79 -9.25 -9.77 -2.73
C ASN A 79 -9.27 -10.06 -1.21
N ASP A 80 -9.37 -11.34 -0.84
CA ASP A 80 -9.37 -11.76 0.56
C ASP A 80 -8.10 -11.37 1.29
N LYS A 81 -6.93 -11.54 0.64
CA LYS A 81 -5.63 -11.14 1.19
C LYS A 81 -5.58 -9.62 1.43
N LEU A 82 -6.07 -8.81 0.50
CA LEU A 82 -6.07 -7.35 0.63
C LEU A 82 -7.02 -6.86 1.73
N HIS A 83 -8.24 -7.40 1.79
CA HIS A 83 -9.18 -7.08 2.88
C HIS A 83 -8.64 -7.50 4.25
N SER A 84 -8.06 -8.71 4.34
CA SER A 84 -7.43 -9.18 5.58
C SER A 84 -6.30 -8.25 6.04
N LEU A 85 -5.40 -7.87 5.11
CA LEU A 85 -4.33 -6.92 5.42
C LEU A 85 -4.88 -5.55 5.86
N LEU A 86 -5.88 -5.02 5.15
CA LEU A 86 -6.47 -3.72 5.48
C LEU A 86 -7.09 -3.76 6.89
N ASN A 87 -7.89 -4.77 7.18
CA ASN A 87 -8.54 -4.96 8.48
C ASN A 87 -7.52 -5.07 9.62
N LEU A 88 -6.43 -5.80 9.41
CA LEU A 88 -5.36 -5.92 10.42
C LEU A 88 -4.68 -4.57 10.69
N GLN A 89 -4.38 -3.80 9.65
CA GLN A 89 -3.76 -2.48 9.82
C GLN A 89 -4.72 -1.49 10.49
N GLU A 90 -6.00 -1.49 10.15
CA GLU A 90 -6.99 -0.62 10.78
C GLU A 90 -7.23 -0.98 12.25
N ARG A 91 -7.32 -2.27 12.59
CA ARG A 91 -7.40 -2.73 14.00
C ARG A 91 -6.17 -2.29 14.79
N LYS A 92 -4.97 -2.44 14.22
CA LYS A 92 -3.71 -2.00 14.86
C LYS A 92 -3.70 -0.48 15.11
N LEU A 93 -4.12 0.32 14.12
CA LEU A 93 -4.22 1.78 14.29
C LEU A 93 -5.20 2.14 15.41
N LYS A 94 -6.39 1.52 15.44
CA LYS A 94 -7.38 1.73 16.51
C LYS A 94 -6.80 1.40 17.89
N LEU A 95 -6.08 0.29 18.03
CA LEU A 95 -5.44 -0.09 19.28
C LEU A 95 -4.33 0.89 19.70
N LYS A 96 -3.47 1.33 18.78
CA LYS A 96 -2.44 2.34 19.04
C LYS A 96 -3.05 3.66 19.53
N THR A 97 -4.13 4.12 18.90
CA THR A 97 -4.83 5.34 19.32
C THR A 97 -5.42 5.19 20.72
N ARG A 98 -6.04 4.05 21.04
CA ARG A 98 -6.56 3.77 22.40
C ARG A 98 -5.45 3.77 23.45
N GLN A 99 -4.32 3.13 23.16
CA GLN A 99 -3.16 3.12 24.06
C GLN A 99 -2.58 4.51 24.27
N MET A 100 -2.49 5.32 23.22
CA MET A 100 -2.02 6.71 23.31
C MET A 100 -2.92 7.56 24.20
N ILE A 101 -4.25 7.46 24.04
CA ILE A 101 -5.23 8.14 24.88
C ILE A 101 -5.14 7.67 26.34
N ALA A 102 -4.99 6.37 26.58
CA ALA A 102 -4.86 5.84 27.93
C ALA A 102 -3.58 6.33 28.61
N LYS A 103 -2.46 6.40 27.87
CA LYS A 103 -1.18 6.94 28.37
C LYS A 103 -1.28 8.44 28.69
N SER A 104 -1.89 9.24 27.82
CA SER A 104 -2.06 10.68 28.06
C SER A 104 -2.94 10.96 29.28
N LYS A 105 -4.00 10.16 29.49
CA LYS A 105 -4.86 10.24 30.69
C LYS A 105 -4.11 9.87 31.97
N LYS A 106 -3.21 8.88 31.93
CA LYS A 106 -2.41 8.45 33.10
C LYS A 106 -1.28 9.42 33.45
N GLN A 107 -0.76 10.17 32.48
CA GLN A 107 0.34 11.13 32.69
C GLN A 107 -0.13 12.52 33.14
N GLY A 108 -1.43 12.70 33.45
CA GLY A 108 -1.95 13.99 33.93
C GLY A 108 -1.80 15.14 32.92
N MET A 109 -1.47 14.86 31.65
CA MET A 109 -1.40 15.88 30.62
C MET A 109 -2.83 16.32 30.28
N SER A 110 -3.28 17.36 30.97
CA SER A 110 -4.34 18.23 30.49
C SER A 110 -3.86 18.89 29.20
N MET A 111 -4.09 18.23 28.08
CA MET A 111 -3.94 18.84 26.77
C MET A 111 -5.12 19.77 26.56
N THR A 112 -4.99 21.02 26.99
CA THR A 112 -5.78 22.14 26.48
C THR A 112 -5.59 22.16 24.96
N ARG A 113 -6.54 21.59 24.21
CA ARG A 113 -6.46 21.47 22.76
C ARG A 113 -7.28 22.56 22.09
N SER A 114 -6.72 23.76 22.04
CA SER A 114 -7.09 24.75 21.02
C SER A 114 -6.16 24.56 19.83
N GLN A 115 -6.36 23.48 19.07
CA GLN A 115 -5.83 23.37 17.72
C GLN A 115 -6.93 22.78 16.85
N SER A 116 -7.58 23.68 16.10
CA SER A 116 -8.45 23.39 14.98
C SER A 116 -7.68 22.57 13.95
N MET A 117 -7.77 21.25 14.05
CA MET A 117 -7.50 20.39 12.91
C MET A 117 -8.69 20.54 11.98
N THR A 118 -8.53 21.36 10.95
CA THR A 118 -9.42 21.41 9.80
C THR A 118 -9.66 19.97 9.29
N PRO A 119 -10.90 19.61 8.92
CA PRO A 119 -11.16 18.30 8.36
C PRO A 119 -10.49 18.28 6.97
N SER A 120 -9.29 17.70 6.90
CA SER A 120 -8.69 17.41 5.61
C SER A 120 -9.61 16.41 4.91
N LYS A 121 -10.36 16.89 3.91
CA LYS A 121 -11.31 16.12 3.13
C LYS A 121 -10.64 14.79 2.75
N LYS A 122 -11.22 13.67 3.20
CA LYS A 122 -10.82 12.34 2.75
C LYS A 122 -11.19 12.26 1.27
N LYS A 123 -10.22 12.53 0.40
CA LYS A 123 -10.38 12.25 -1.03
C LYS A 123 -10.68 10.77 -1.17
N THR A 124 -11.83 10.45 -1.74
CA THR A 124 -12.22 9.06 -2.01
C THR A 124 -11.24 8.47 -3.04
N GLY A 125 -11.04 7.15 -3.02
CA GLY A 125 -10.12 6.49 -3.96
C GLY A 125 -10.40 6.82 -5.43
N ALA A 126 -11.67 7.09 -5.77
CA ALA A 126 -12.11 7.56 -7.08
C ALA A 126 -11.62 8.98 -7.43
N GLU A 127 -11.59 9.88 -6.44
CA GLU A 127 -11.15 11.27 -6.60
C GLU A 127 -9.63 11.38 -6.78
N LEU A 128 -8.87 10.51 -6.12
CA LEU A 128 -7.42 10.35 -6.34
C LEU A 128 -7.12 9.75 -7.72
N SER A 129 -7.95 8.82 -8.20
CA SER A 129 -7.78 8.21 -9.52
C SER A 129 -8.15 9.16 -10.67
N ALA A 130 -9.04 10.14 -10.42
CA ALA A 130 -9.49 11.12 -11.42
C ALA A 130 -8.63 12.40 -11.47
N LEU A 131 -7.99 12.79 -10.36
CA LEU A 131 -7.14 14.01 -10.30
C LEU A 131 -5.70 13.79 -10.75
N LEU A 132 -5.22 12.55 -10.77
CA LEU A 132 -3.81 12.24 -11.01
C LEU A 132 -3.72 11.52 -12.35
N GLY A 133 -3.21 12.22 -13.38
CA GLY A 133 -2.72 11.56 -14.58
C GLY A 133 -1.84 10.37 -14.19
N SER A 134 -1.82 9.34 -15.04
CA SER A 134 -1.30 7.98 -14.80
C SER A 134 0.06 7.88 -14.10
N TRP A 135 0.84 8.96 -14.03
CA TRP A 135 2.19 8.99 -13.49
C TRP A 135 2.35 9.66 -12.11
N GLU A 136 1.40 10.46 -11.64
CA GLU A 136 1.55 11.18 -10.37
C GLU A 136 1.29 10.29 -9.13
N ILE A 137 0.55 9.18 -9.28
CA ILE A 137 0.34 8.15 -8.24
C ILE A 137 1.68 7.54 -7.78
N TYR A 138 2.73 7.59 -8.62
CA TYR A 138 4.05 7.08 -8.27
C TYR A 138 4.94 8.06 -7.52
N LYS A 139 4.58 9.36 -7.51
CA LYS A 139 5.22 10.37 -6.66
C LYS A 139 4.66 10.37 -5.24
N THR A 140 3.47 9.80 -5.03
CA THR A 140 2.89 9.71 -3.68
C THR A 140 3.70 8.77 -2.81
N ARG A 141 4.55 9.37 -1.96
CA ARG A 141 5.10 8.70 -0.79
C ARG A 141 3.92 8.43 0.14
N PHE A 142 3.42 7.20 0.16
CA PHE A 142 2.33 6.85 1.07
C PHE A 142 2.71 7.20 2.51
N ARG A 143 1.82 7.85 3.24
CA ARG A 143 2.04 8.20 4.65
C ARG A 143 2.10 6.96 5.54
N GLY A 144 1.58 5.83 5.06
CA GLY A 144 1.73 4.54 5.72
C GLY A 144 0.99 3.39 5.04
N PRO A 145 1.02 2.20 5.65
CA PRO A 145 0.52 0.97 5.04
C PRO A 145 -0.96 0.99 4.65
N ILE A 146 -1.81 1.67 5.42
CA ILE A 146 -3.26 1.76 5.16
C ILE A 146 -3.54 2.54 3.88
N GLU A 147 -2.86 3.67 3.67
CA GLU A 147 -3.04 4.49 2.47
C GLU A 147 -2.57 3.74 1.22
N ALA A 148 -1.42 3.05 1.32
CA ALA A 148 -0.91 2.20 0.25
C ALA A 148 -1.87 1.05 -0.11
N LEU A 149 -2.53 0.43 0.90
CA LEU A 149 -3.52 -0.61 0.67
C LEU A 149 -4.79 -0.07 0.02
N LYS A 150 -5.32 1.08 0.48
CA LYS A 150 -6.52 1.70 -0.11
C LYS A 150 -6.28 2.13 -1.55
N CYS A 151 -5.11 2.70 -1.84
CA CYS A 151 -4.72 3.07 -3.20
C CYS A 151 -4.62 1.83 -4.10
N LEU A 152 -4.01 0.74 -3.62
CA LEU A 152 -3.94 -0.51 -4.36
C LEU A 152 -5.32 -1.12 -4.63
N MET A 153 -6.19 -1.16 -3.62
CA MET A 153 -7.55 -1.67 -3.78
C MET A 153 -8.35 -0.82 -4.77
N GLY A 154 -8.20 0.51 -4.74
CA GLY A 154 -8.75 1.41 -5.76
C GLY A 154 -8.23 1.13 -7.16
N ALA A 155 -6.92 0.88 -7.32
CA ALA A 155 -6.32 0.51 -8.60
C ALA A 155 -6.83 -0.84 -9.14
N PHE A 156 -7.32 -1.72 -8.26
CA PHE A 156 -7.96 -2.98 -8.62
C PHE A 156 -9.49 -2.90 -8.72
N ASN A 157 -10.08 -1.73 -8.52
CA ASN A 157 -11.53 -1.54 -8.41
C ASN A 157 -12.18 -2.42 -7.32
N ILE A 158 -11.44 -2.68 -6.25
CA ILE A 158 -11.88 -3.41 -5.06
C ILE A 158 -12.36 -2.39 -4.02
N LYS A 159 -13.56 -2.60 -3.46
CA LYS A 159 -14.12 -1.73 -2.43
C LYS A 159 -13.33 -1.85 -1.12
N CYS A 160 -13.02 -0.72 -0.48
CA CYS A 160 -12.35 -0.68 0.83
C CYS A 160 -13.34 -0.81 1.99
#